data_AF-A0A0F8VWT4-F1
#
_entry.id   AF-A0A0F8VWT4-F1
#
_cell.length_a   1.000
_cell.length_b   1.000
_cell.length_c   1.000
_cell.angle_alpha   90.00
_cell.angle_beta   90.00
_cell.angle_gamma   90.00
#
_symmetry.space_group_name_H-M   'P 1'
#
loop_
_entity.id
_entity.type
_entity.pdbx_description
1 polymer ?
#
loop_
_entity_poly.entity_id
_entity_poly.type
_entity_poly.pdbx_seq_one_letter_code
_entity_poly.pdbx_strand_id
1 'polypeptide(L)' 'MGKMADGILSRGRFAARFAATQEDLERAQALRHLAFVARLGTDAARGGAGRDADRFDGLFRHVLVED' A
#
# COMPACT_ATOMS: atom_id res chain seq x y z
N MET A 1 -27.06 9.33 -8.80
CA MET A 1 -25.79 9.80 -9.39
C MET A 1 -24.81 8.63 -9.39
N GLY A 2 -24.60 7.99 -10.53
CA GLY A 2 -23.81 6.76 -10.63
C GLY A 2 -22.33 7.02 -10.93
N LYS A 3 -21.47 6.34 -10.14
CA LYS A 3 -20.11 5.84 -10.41
C LYS A 3 -19.02 6.84 -10.86
N MET A 4 -18.08 7.11 -9.95
CA MET A 4 -16.64 7.28 -10.24
C MET A 4 -15.86 6.54 -9.15
N ALA A 5 -16.03 5.22 -9.06
CA ALA A 5 -15.03 4.42 -8.37
C ALA A 5 -13.87 4.25 -9.35
N ASP A 6 -12.80 5.04 -9.17
CA ASP A 6 -11.49 4.93 -9.85
C ASP A 6 -10.76 3.61 -9.49
N GLY A 7 -11.52 2.54 -9.24
CA GLY A 7 -11.01 1.23 -8.86
C GLY A 7 -10.48 0.48 -10.07
N ILE A 8 -9.21 0.09 -10.00
CA ILE A 8 -8.54 -0.75 -11.01
C ILE A 8 -9.14 -2.16 -10.98
N LEU A 9 -9.38 -2.70 -9.77
CA LEU A 9 -9.92 -4.05 -9.54
C LEU A 9 -10.75 -4.10 -8.25
N SER A 10 -11.66 -5.07 -8.15
CA SER A 10 -12.33 -5.42 -6.89
C SER A 10 -12.50 -6.94 -6.75
N ARG A 11 -12.41 -7.45 -5.51
CA ARG A 11 -12.58 -8.86 -5.18
C ARG A 11 -13.15 -9.03 -3.77
N GLY A 12 -14.43 -9.40 -3.69
CA GLY A 12 -15.13 -9.49 -2.41
C GLY A 12 -15.18 -8.12 -1.74
N ARG A 13 -14.76 -8.05 -0.48
CA ARG A 13 -14.64 -6.78 0.25
C ARG A 13 -13.50 -5.88 -0.25
N PHE A 14 -12.52 -6.44 -0.96
CA PHE A 14 -11.34 -5.66 -1.30
C PHE A 14 -11.53 -4.85 -2.58
N ALA A 15 -11.10 -3.59 -2.54
CA ALA A 15 -10.96 -2.70 -3.69
C ALA A 15 -9.49 -2.32 -3.89
N ALA A 16 -9.06 -2.21 -5.14
CA ALA A 16 -7.73 -1.73 -5.51
C ALA A 16 -7.85 -0.49 -6.39
N ARG A 17 -7.11 0.58 -6.07
CA ARG A 17 -7.09 1.83 -6.84
C ARG A 17 -5.68 2.42 -6.88
N PHE A 18 -5.43 3.36 -7.79
CA PHE A 18 -4.16 4.10 -7.75
C PHE A 18 -4.08 4.95 -6.47
N ALA A 19 -2.90 4.97 -5.85
CA ALA A 19 -2.55 5.93 -4.82
C ALA A 19 -2.43 7.32 -5.47
N ALA A 20 -3.11 8.31 -4.89
CA ALA A 20 -3.14 9.68 -5.42
C ALA A 20 -2.48 10.69 -4.48
N THR A 21 -2.35 10.36 -3.20
CA THR A 21 -1.84 11.25 -2.17
C THR A 21 -0.62 10.65 -1.46
N GLN A 22 0.11 11.50 -0.73
CA GLN A 22 1.19 11.04 0.15
C GLN A 22 0.65 10.07 1.23
N GLU A 23 -0.56 10.32 1.73
CA GLU A 23 -1.22 9.45 2.69
C GLU A 23 -1.54 8.07 2.09
N ASP A 24 -1.98 8.00 0.83
CA ASP A 24 -2.18 6.72 0.15
C ASP A 24 -0.88 5.93 0.01
N LEU A 25 0.22 6.61 -0.29
CA LEU A 25 1.55 6.01 -0.37
C LEU A 25 1.97 5.44 1.00
N GLU A 26 1.78 6.20 2.07
CA GLU A 26 2.09 5.74 3.43
C GLU A 26 1.24 4.54 3.85
N ARG A 27 -0.06 4.53 3.49
CA ARG A 27 -0.94 3.38 3.70
C ARG A 27 -0.47 2.16 2.89
N ALA A 28 -0.04 2.35 1.65
CA ALA A 28 0.53 1.27 0.84
C ALA A 28 1.83 0.72 1.44
N GLN A 29 2.73 1.60 1.91
CA GLN A 29 3.96 1.22 2.61
C GLN A 29 3.69 0.42 3.89
N ALA A 30 2.68 0.83 4.67
CA ALA A 30 2.25 0.09 5.86
C ALA A 30 1.67 -1.29 5.49
N LEU A 31 0.86 -1.38 4.43
CA LEU A 31 0.33 -2.66 3.98
C LEU A 31 1.43 -3.62 3.50
N ARG A 32 2.43 -3.12 2.73
CA ARG A 32 3.60 -3.90 2.32
C ARG A 32 4.41 -4.38 3.52
N HIS A 33 4.60 -3.51 4.52
CA HIS A 33 5.27 -3.89 5.78
C HIS A 33 4.57 -5.07 6.46
N LEU A 34 3.25 -5.00 6.64
CA LEU A 34 2.48 -6.08 7.24
C LEU A 34 2.60 -7.39 6.43
N ALA A 35 2.53 -7.30 5.11
CA ALA A 35 2.55 -8.47 4.22
C ALA A 35 3.93 -9.16 4.14
N PHE A 36 5.01 -8.37 4.07
CA PHE A 36 6.35 -8.87 3.70
C PHE A 36 7.41 -8.70 4.77
N VAL A 37 7.30 -7.72 5.67
CA VAL A 37 8.34 -7.43 6.67
C VAL A 37 7.94 -8.01 8.02
N ALA A 38 6.81 -7.56 8.57
CA ALA A 38 6.31 -8.03 9.86
C ALA A 38 6.06 -9.54 9.84
N ARG A 39 5.42 -10.04 8.78
CA ARG A 39 5.13 -11.47 8.62
C ARG A 39 6.39 -12.35 8.55
N LEU A 40 7.50 -11.83 8.03
CA LEU A 40 8.77 -12.56 7.94
C LEU A 40 9.68 -12.36 9.15
N GLY A 41 9.29 -11.51 10.12
CA GLY A 41 10.11 -11.21 11.30
C GLY A 41 11.38 -10.41 10.98
N THR A 42 11.46 -9.78 9.81
CA THR A 42 12.66 -9.03 9.35
C THR A 42 12.61 -7.54 9.70
N ASP A 43 11.64 -7.14 10.52
CA ASP A 43 11.35 -5.73 10.83
C ASP A 43 12.53 -4.99 11.48
N ALA A 44 13.21 -5.66 12.42
CA ALA A 44 14.38 -5.11 13.08
C ALA A 44 15.52 -4.77 12.09
N ALA A 45 15.68 -5.57 11.02
CA ALA A 45 16.69 -5.33 10.00
C ALA A 45 16.34 -4.16 9.06
N ARG A 46 15.08 -3.71 9.05
CA ARG A 46 14.60 -2.56 8.27
C ARG A 46 14.32 -1.31 9.12
N GLY A 47 14.84 -1.29 10.34
CA GLY A 47 14.74 -0.12 11.23
C GLY A 47 13.41 -0.01 11.99
N GLY A 48 12.53 -1.01 11.92
CA GLY A 48 11.35 -1.13 12.81
C GLY A 48 10.30 -0.02 12.68
N ALA A 49 10.25 0.69 11.54
CA ALA A 49 9.44 1.91 11.39
C ALA A 49 7.97 1.65 11.01
N GLY A 50 7.51 0.39 10.96
CA GLY A 50 6.13 0.03 10.58
C GLY A 50 5.77 0.33 9.12
N ARG A 51 6.76 0.67 8.29
CA ARG A 51 6.61 1.02 6.88
C ARG A 51 7.69 0.35 6.06
N ASP A 52 7.30 -0.26 4.95
CA ASP A 52 8.22 -0.75 3.95
C ASP A 52 8.35 0.34 2.89
N ALA A 53 9.32 1.23 3.06
CA ALA A 53 9.58 2.38 2.20
C ALA A 53 10.98 2.27 1.58
N ASP A 54 11.07 2.54 0.28
CA ASP A 54 12.35 2.49 -0.44
C ASP A 54 12.46 3.57 -1.54
N ARG A 55 13.60 3.59 -2.24
CA ARG A 55 13.89 4.59 -3.28
C ARG A 55 12.94 4.53 -4.49
N PHE A 56 12.25 3.41 -4.70
CA PHE A 56 11.35 3.24 -5.84
C PHE A 56 9.99 3.87 -5.61
N ASP A 57 9.66 4.22 -4.36
CA ASP A 57 8.39 4.82 -4.03
C ASP A 57 8.15 6.17 -4.74
N GLY A 58 9.21 6.93 -5.01
CA GLY A 58 9.12 8.18 -5.78
C GLY A 58 9.14 8.01 -7.30
N LEU A 59 9.35 6.79 -7.82
CA LEU A 59 9.57 6.53 -9.25
C LEU A 59 8.35 5.92 -9.96
N PHE A 60 7.45 5.28 -9.22
CA PHE A 60 6.35 4.50 -9.80
C PHE A 60 4.99 4.90 -9.23
N ARG A 61 3.93 4.62 -9.99
CA ARG A 61 2.56 4.69 -9.48
C ARG A 61 2.28 3.48 -8.60
N HIS A 62 1.65 3.74 -7.46
CA HIS A 62 1.31 2.70 -6.50
C HIS A 62 -0.16 2.35 -6.59
N VAL A 63 -0.48 1.11 -6.24
CA VAL A 63 -1.85 0.63 -6.08
C VAL A 63 -2.08 0.41 -4.60
N LEU A 64 -3.11 1.06 -4.06
CA LEU A 64 -3.58 0.85 -2.71
C LEU A 64 -4.72 -0.18 -2.73
N VAL A 65 -4.65 -1.15 -1.82
CA VAL A 65 -5.72 -2.13 -1.59
C VAL A 65 -6.36 -1.84 -0.25
N GLU A 66 -7.70 -1.75 -0.23
CA GLU A 66 -8.51 -1.44 0.95
C GLU A 66 -9.74 -2.36 1.04
N ASP A 67 -10.31 -2.47 2.24
CA ASP A 67 -11.59 -3.17 2.57
C ASP A 67 -12.73 -2.14 2.54
#